data_AF-A0A9W5RA87-F1
#
_entry.id   AF-A0A9W5RA87-F1
#
_cell.length_a   1.000
_cell.length_b   1.000
_cell.length_c   1.000
_cell.angle_alpha   90.00
_cell.angle_beta   90.00
_cell.angle_gamma   90.00
#
_symmetry.space_group_name_H-M   'P 1'
#
loop_
_entity.id
_entity.type
_entity.pdbx_description
1 polymer ?
#
loop_
_entity_poly.entity_id
_entity_poly.type
_entity_poly.pdbx_seq_one_letter_code
_entity_poly.pdbx_strand_id
1 'polypeptide(L)'
;MNSNMTKMDFQNKLILIYFNSEEHDYNPFEIMKLLKVNYKGFYERLDCLIKEGYLKKVKANIEISELGINYLYQNYLSNVNLLSLVSETNTKLDRVKEESKEIVYIPKDFHKKLK
;
A
#
# COMPACT_ATOMS: atom_id res chain seq x y z
N MET A 1 21.04 16.38 -19.34
CA MET A 1 20.86 16.05 -17.91
C MET A 1 20.37 14.62 -17.84
N ASN A 2 21.22 13.69 -17.40
CA ASN A 2 20.93 12.26 -17.39
C ASN A 2 20.10 11.92 -16.14
N SER A 3 18.78 11.86 -16.28
CA SER A 3 17.89 11.29 -15.27
C SER A 3 17.98 9.76 -15.32
N ASN A 4 19.10 9.21 -14.85
CA ASN A 4 19.08 7.86 -14.31
C ASN A 4 18.22 7.93 -13.04
N MET A 5 16.90 7.84 -13.20
CA MET A 5 16.03 7.39 -12.10
C MET A 5 16.54 5.99 -11.75
N THR A 6 17.43 5.92 -10.76
CA THR A 6 17.84 4.66 -10.15
C THR A 6 16.55 3.98 -9.72
N LYS A 7 16.15 2.92 -10.42
CA LYS A 7 14.87 2.26 -10.20
C LYS A 7 14.89 1.71 -8.77
N MET A 8 14.19 2.39 -7.86
CA MET A 8 14.13 1.98 -6.46
C MET A 8 13.58 0.56 -6.36
N ASP A 9 14.23 -0.25 -5.53
CA ASP A 9 13.82 -1.64 -5.31
C ASP A 9 12.40 -1.73 -4.74
N PHE A 10 11.70 -2.82 -5.06
CA PHE A 10 10.32 -3.02 -4.65
C PHE A 10 10.14 -2.99 -3.12
N GLN A 11 11.06 -3.60 -2.37
CA GLN A 11 10.98 -3.59 -0.90
C GLN A 11 11.17 -2.17 -0.35
N ASN A 12 12.04 -1.37 -0.95
CA ASN A 12 12.24 0.03 -0.55
C ASN A 12 10.98 0.88 -0.82
N LYS A 13 10.29 0.63 -1.95
CA LYS A 13 9.00 1.26 -2.24
C LYS A 13 7.95 0.91 -1.19
N LEU A 14 7.84 -0.36 -0.81
CA LEU A 14 6.91 -0.78 0.24
C LEU A 14 7.22 -0.11 1.57
N ILE A 15 8.51 -0.03 1.96
CA ILE A 15 8.93 0.67 3.18
C ILE A 15 8.43 2.13 3.16
N LEU A 16 8.62 2.86 2.04
CA LEU A 16 8.12 4.23 1.92
C LEU A 16 6.60 4.32 2.00
N ILE A 17 5.87 3.40 1.37
CA ILE A 17 4.41 3.35 1.45
C ILE A 17 3.95 3.17 2.91
N TYR A 18 4.57 2.26 3.67
CA TYR A 18 4.24 2.07 5.08
C TYR A 18 4.52 3.31 5.93
N PHE A 19 5.66 3.99 5.73
CA PHE A 19 5.94 5.25 6.44
C PHE A 19 5.06 6.43 6.01
N ASN A 20 4.39 6.34 4.86
CA ASN A 20 3.44 7.35 4.38
C ASN A 20 1.97 7.01 4.71
N SER A 21 1.72 5.93 5.46
CA SER A 21 0.36 5.48 5.78
C SER A 21 -0.37 6.53 6.62
N GLU A 22 -1.53 6.99 6.15
CA GLU A 22 -2.40 7.92 6.90
C GLU A 22 -3.23 7.19 7.98
N GLU A 23 -3.42 5.88 7.85
CA GLU A 23 -4.29 5.08 8.72
C GLU A 23 -3.57 4.56 9.97
N HIS A 24 -2.26 4.34 9.88
CA HIS A 24 -1.46 3.74 10.95
C HIS A 24 -0.02 4.24 10.90
N ASP A 25 0.49 4.71 12.05
CA ASP A 25 1.87 5.15 12.22
C ASP A 25 2.78 3.94 12.49
N TYR A 26 3.28 3.33 11.41
CA TYR A 26 4.09 2.12 11.49
C TYR A 26 5.50 2.42 12.02
N ASN A 27 5.90 1.73 13.09
CA ASN A 27 7.30 1.76 13.52
C ASN A 27 8.18 0.81 12.67
N PRO A 28 9.51 1.03 12.62
CA PRO A 28 10.43 0.19 11.84
C PRO A 28 10.29 -1.32 12.09
N PHE A 29 10.04 -1.72 13.34
CA PHE A 29 9.94 -3.12 13.71
C PHE A 29 8.64 -3.77 13.19
N GLU A 30 7.53 -3.03 13.15
CA GLU A 30 6.27 -3.47 12.55
C GLU A 30 6.41 -3.68 11.04
N ILE A 31 6.99 -2.70 10.34
CA ILE A 31 7.23 -2.78 8.89
C ILE A 31 8.10 -4.00 8.56
N MET A 32 9.18 -4.23 9.33
CA MET A 32 10.06 -5.38 9.17
C MET A 32 9.27 -6.71 9.25
N LYS A 33 8.38 -6.84 10.24
CA LYS A 33 7.53 -8.03 10.40
C LYS A 33 6.56 -8.20 9.24
N LEU A 34 5.90 -7.13 8.81
CA LEU A 34 4.95 -7.14 7.69
C LEU A 34 5.61 -7.59 6.38
N LEU A 35 6.82 -7.08 6.12
CA LEU A 35 7.60 -7.43 4.94
C LEU A 35 8.29 -8.80 5.03
N LYS A 36 8.25 -9.45 6.20
CA LYS A 36 8.94 -10.73 6.48
C LYS A 36 10.43 -10.68 6.12
N VAL A 37 11.08 -9.55 6.35
CA VAL A 37 12.51 -9.33 6.09
C VAL A 37 13.29 -9.54 7.38
N ASN A 38 14.50 -10.12 7.28
CA ASN A 38 15.37 -10.26 8.43
C ASN A 38 15.87 -8.89 8.94
N TYR A 39 16.25 -8.84 10.21
CA TYR A 39 16.69 -7.61 10.87
C TYR A 39 17.78 -6.89 10.08
N LYS A 40 18.88 -7.57 9.77
CA LYS A 40 20.04 -6.95 9.11
C LYS A 40 19.66 -6.32 7.77
N GLY A 41 18.98 -7.07 6.90
CA GLY A 41 18.61 -6.60 5.57
C GLY A 41 17.58 -5.48 5.61
N PHE A 42 16.67 -5.47 6.59
CA PHE A 42 15.71 -4.38 6.74
C PHE A 42 16.39 -3.07 7.17
N TYR A 43 17.28 -3.13 8.17
CA TYR A 43 17.97 -1.94 8.66
C TYR A 43 19.01 -1.39 7.66
N GLU A 44 19.66 -2.25 6.87
CA GLU A 44 20.50 -1.83 5.74
C GLU A 44 19.70 -1.01 4.71
N ARG A 45 18.46 -1.42 4.42
CA ARG A 45 17.55 -0.69 3.52
C ARG A 45 17.08 0.62 4.10
N LEU A 46 16.73 0.63 5.39
CA LEU A 46 16.38 1.86 6.11
C LEU A 46 17.52 2.88 6.06
N ASP A 47 18.74 2.46 6.38
CA ASP A 47 19.91 3.33 6.34
C ASP A 47 20.17 3.85 4.93
N CYS A 48 19.95 3.03 3.89
CA CYS A 48 20.02 3.47 2.51
C CYS A 48 18.98 4.56 2.19
N LEU A 49 17.71 4.34 2.55
CA LEU A 49 16.63 5.30 2.32
C LEU A 49 16.83 6.61 3.08
N ILE A 50 17.43 6.56 4.27
CA ILE A 50 17.82 7.74 5.05
C ILE A 50 18.97 8.49 4.37
N LYS A 51 20.02 7.78 3.93
CA LYS A 51 21.16 8.40 3.21
C LYS A 51 20.74 9.04 1.89
N GLU A 52 19.80 8.42 1.18
CA GLU A 52 19.22 8.95 -0.06
C GLU A 52 18.19 10.07 0.19
N GLY A 53 17.84 10.33 1.45
CA GLY A 53 16.99 11.44 1.85
C GLY A 53 15.49 11.19 1.70
N TYR A 54 15.04 9.97 1.38
CA TYR A 54 13.62 9.61 1.32
C TYR A 54 12.98 9.45 2.71
N LEU A 55 13.80 9.12 3.70
CA LEU A 55 13.42 9.07 5.11
C LEU A 55 14.31 10.03 5.92
N LYS A 56 13.80 10.51 7.05
CA LYS A 56 14.52 11.40 7.97
C LYS A 56 14.43 10.88 9.40
N LYS A 57 15.48 11.10 10.18
CA LYS A 57 15.47 10.85 11.63
C LYS A 57 14.99 12.12 12.34
N VAL A 58 13.89 12.01 13.08
CA VAL A 58 13.33 13.11 13.90
C VAL A 58 13.34 12.66 15.34
N LYS A 59 14.27 13.22 16.14
CA LYS A 59 14.53 12.79 17.53
C LYS A 59 14.83 11.27 17.58
N ALA A 60 13.94 10.49 18.20
CA ALA A 60 14.05 9.04 18.34
C ALA A 60 13.24 8.26 17.25
N ASN A 61 12.57 8.97 16.34
CA ASN A 61 11.69 8.39 15.34
C ASN A 61 12.26 8.50 13.93
N ILE A 62 11.74 7.68 13.02
CA ILE A 62 12.01 7.75 11.58
C ILE A 62 10.70 8.14 10.92
N GLU A 63 10.74 9.16 10.07
CA GLU A 63 9.59 9.69 9.34
C GLU A 63 9.90 9.74 7.84
N ILE A 64 8.87 9.74 7.01
CA ILE A 64 9.02 10.03 5.58
C ILE A 64 9.40 11.50 5.38
N SER A 65 10.31 11.77 4.44
CA SER A 65 10.69 13.13 4.06
C SER A 65 9.79 13.67 2.94
N GLU A 66 9.88 14.97 2.65
CA GLU A 66 9.24 15.56 1.47
C GLU A 66 9.70 14.90 0.16
N LEU A 67 10.97 14.50 0.07
CA LEU A 67 11.49 13.77 -1.08
C LEU A 67 10.83 12.39 -1.20
N GLY A 68 10.63 11.69 -0.09
CA GLY A 68 9.89 10.43 -0.03
C GLY A 68 8.46 10.57 -0.52
N ILE A 69 7.74 11.58 -0.01
CA ILE A 69 6.36 11.88 -0.40
C ILE A 69 6.28 12.20 -1.90
N ASN A 70 7.15 13.09 -2.39
CA ASN A 70 7.20 13.48 -3.79
C ASN A 70 7.51 12.28 -4.69
N TYR A 71 8.42 11.40 -4.27
CA TYR A 71 8.72 10.17 -4.98
C TYR A 71 7.50 9.26 -5.08
N LEU A 72 6.75 9.06 -3.98
CA LEU A 72 5.52 8.28 -3.99
C LEU A 72 4.48 8.90 -4.92
N TYR A 73 4.28 10.21 -4.87
CA TYR A 73 3.34 10.92 -5.73
C TYR A 73 3.69 10.77 -7.22
N GLN A 74 4.95 11.01 -7.59
CA GLN A 74 5.44 10.88 -8.98
C GLN A 74 5.33 9.46 -9.54
N ASN A 75 5.31 8.45 -8.66
CA ASN A 75 5.19 7.05 -9.03
C ASN A 75 3.77 6.48 -8.83
N TYR A 76 2.77 7.32 -8.54
CA TYR A 76 1.38 6.92 -8.26
C TYR A 76 1.23 5.93 -7.09
N LEU A 77 2.08 6.08 -6.05
CA LEU A 77 2.13 5.25 -4.85
C LEU A 77 1.65 5.97 -3.57
N SER A 78 1.22 7.23 -3.66
CA SER A 78 0.82 8.02 -2.48
C SER A 78 -0.49 7.55 -1.84
N ASN A 79 -1.40 6.97 -2.63
CA ASN A 79 -2.76 6.60 -2.19
C ASN A 79 -2.93 5.09 -2.09
N VAL A 80 -1.85 4.35 -1.84
CA VAL A 80 -1.92 2.90 -1.70
C VAL A 80 -2.62 2.58 -0.39
N ASN A 81 -3.91 2.28 -0.46
CA ASN A 81 -4.65 1.74 0.68
C ASN A 81 -4.18 0.31 0.93
N LEU A 82 -3.35 0.12 1.95
CA LEU A 82 -2.77 -1.19 2.28
C LEU A 82 -3.83 -2.19 2.76
N LEU A 83 -4.95 -1.73 3.33
CA LEU A 83 -6.06 -2.62 3.72
C LEU A 83 -6.77 -3.22 2.50
N SER A 84 -6.86 -2.50 1.38
CA SER A 84 -7.39 -3.07 0.12
C SER A 84 -6.55 -4.24 -0.41
N LEU A 85 -5.25 -4.28 -0.10
CA LEU A 85 -4.36 -5.37 -0.50
C LEU A 85 -4.50 -6.59 0.43
N VAL A 86 -4.83 -6.37 1.70
CA VAL A 86 -5.05 -7.45 2.68
C VAL A 86 -6.45 -8.05 2.53
N SER A 87 -7.44 -7.25 2.15
CA SER A 87 -8.82 -7.72 1.93
C SER A 87 -8.91 -8.70 0.76
N GLU A 88 -8.11 -8.55 -0.30
CA GLU A 88 -8.04 -9.54 -1.39
C GLU A 88 -7.49 -10.92 -0.95
N THR A 89 -6.58 -10.95 0.03
CA THR A 89 -6.11 -12.22 0.61
C THR A 89 -7.10 -12.86 1.59
N ASN A 90 -7.99 -12.07 2.20
CA ASN A 90 -9.00 -12.57 3.14
C ASN A 90 -10.39 -12.82 2.48
N THR A 91 -10.63 -12.32 1.28
CA THR A 91 -11.92 -12.48 0.56
C THR A 91 -12.11 -13.85 -0.10
N LYS A 92 -11.18 -14.80 0.09
CA LYS A 92 -11.51 -16.23 -0.11
C LYS A 92 -12.22 -16.87 1.09
N LEU A 93 -12.35 -16.18 2.23
CA LEU A 93 -13.07 -16.73 3.39
C LEU A 93 -14.47 -16.16 3.63
N ASP A 94 -14.76 -14.93 3.22
CA ASP A 94 -16.11 -14.36 3.37
C ASP A 94 -16.70 -14.00 2.01
N ARG A 95 -17.41 -14.97 1.43
CA ARG A 95 -18.31 -14.73 0.32
C ARG A 95 -19.38 -13.71 0.76
N VAL A 96 -19.42 -12.61 0.00
CA VAL A 96 -20.65 -12.01 -0.55
C VAL A 96 -21.63 -11.45 0.48
N LYS A 97 -21.50 -10.14 0.72
CA LYS A 97 -22.54 -9.14 1.02
C LYS A 97 -21.75 -7.87 1.34
N GLU A 98 -21.68 -6.83 0.52
CA GLU A 98 -22.72 -6.17 -0.26
C GLU A 98 -22.07 -5.63 -1.53
N GLU A 99 -22.42 -6.20 -2.69
CA GLU A 99 -22.35 -5.46 -3.94
C GLU A 99 -23.75 -4.94 -4.23
N SER A 100 -23.84 -3.61 -4.33
CA SER A 100 -24.91 -2.85 -4.94
C SER A 100 -25.37 -3.53 -6.24
N LYS A 101 -26.49 -4.25 -6.21
CA LYS A 101 -27.21 -4.68 -7.41
C LYS A 101 -28.53 -3.95 -7.43
N GLU A 102 -28.71 -3.13 -8.47
CA GLU A 102 -30.04 -2.76 -8.93
C GLU A 102 -30.88 -4.04 -9.01
N ILE A 103 -31.87 -4.16 -8.12
CA ILE A 103 -32.79 -5.28 -8.12
C ILE A 103 -33.73 -5.05 -9.32
N VAL A 104 -33.39 -5.62 -10.47
CA VAL A 104 -34.32 -5.72 -11.58
C VAL A 104 -35.44 -6.68 -11.15
N TYR A 105 -36.60 -6.12 -10.82
CA TYR A 105 -37.80 -6.90 -10.49
C TYR A 105 -38.38 -7.52 -11.77
N ILE A 106 -38.31 -8.85 -11.87
CA ILE A 106 -38.99 -9.62 -12.93
C ILE A 106 -40.27 -10.22 -12.33
N PRO A 107 -41.47 -9.81 -12.81
CA PRO A 107 -42.74 -10.36 -12.33
C PRO A 107 -42.84 -11.87 -12.59
N LYS A 108 -43.51 -12.60 -11.68
CA LYS A 108 -43.66 -14.08 -11.70
C LYS A 108 -44.17 -14.68 -13.03
N ASP A 109 -44.80 -13.88 -13.89
CA ASP A 109 -45.41 -14.31 -15.15
C ASP A 109 -44.77 -13.69 -16.41
N PHE A 110 -43.57 -13.10 -16.31
CA PHE A 110 -42.90 -12.45 -17.45
C PHE A 110 -42.79 -13.37 -18.69
N HIS A 111 -42.56 -14.67 -18.48
CA HIS A 111 -42.47 -15.70 -19.51
C HIS A 111 -43.78 -15.93 -20.30
N LYS A 112 -44.95 -15.48 -19.80
CA LYS A 112 -46.23 -15.63 -20.51
C LYS A 112 -46.46 -14.57 -21.57
N LYS A 113 -45.69 -13.47 -21.58
CA LYS A 113 -45.79 -12.38 -22.57
C LYS A 113 -44.89 -12.58 -23.80
N LEU A 114 -44.06 -13.62 -23.81
CA LEU A 114 -43.12 -13.94 -24.89
C LEU A 114 -43.64 -15.03 -25.85
N LYS A 115 -44.95 -15.30 -25.85
CA LYS A 115 -45.62 -16.20 -26.78
C LYS A 115 -46.51 -15.44 -27.75
#